data_AF-A0A7V2V278-F1
#
_entry.id   AF-A0A7V2V278-F1
#
_cell.length_a   1.000
_cell.length_b   1.000
_cell.length_c   1.000
_cell.angle_alpha   90.00
_cell.angle_beta   90.00
_cell.angle_gamma   90.00
#
_symmetry.space_group_name_H-M   'P 1'
#
loop_
_entity.id
_entity.type
_entity.pdbx_description
1 polymer ?
#
loop_
_entity_poly.entity_id
_entity_poly.type
_entity_poly.pdbx_seq_one_letter_code
_entity_poly.pdbx_strand_id
1 'polypeptide(L)'
;MNRVLIVASALSLSACSGKAPEPATEKSPAPVAAPAKPAAPAPSAAPDPGQALYAAKCAGCHDLPDPKSHGDAAWAKEVQRMVQQKGAKLNADEVRQVTEYLVRVNGRD
;
A
#
# COMPACT_ATOMS: atom_id res chain seq x y z
N MET A 1 -43.50 -2.83 17.26
CA MET A 1 -44.58 -3.10 16.27
C MET A 1 -44.54 -1.98 15.22
N ASN A 2 -44.99 -2.25 13.99
CA ASN A 2 -44.87 -1.43 12.76
C ASN A 2 -43.50 -1.49 12.06
N ARG A 3 -43.17 -2.43 11.16
CA ARG A 3 -43.81 -2.99 9.95
C ARG A 3 -43.94 -2.04 8.75
N VAL A 4 -43.16 -2.39 7.71
CA VAL A 4 -43.48 -2.40 6.26
C VAL A 4 -43.35 -1.00 5.60
N LEU A 5 -42.55 -0.82 4.55
CA LEU A 5 -42.90 -1.17 3.17
C LEU A 5 -41.67 -1.42 2.27
N ILE A 6 -41.75 -2.56 1.59
CA ILE A 6 -41.04 -2.95 0.36
C ILE A 6 -41.62 -2.15 -0.83
N VAL A 7 -40.92 -2.20 -1.98
CA VAL A 7 -41.27 -1.79 -3.37
C VAL A 7 -40.39 -0.59 -3.80
N ALA A 8 -39.63 -0.57 -4.89
CA ALA A 8 -39.80 -1.15 -6.23
C ALA A 8 -38.39 -1.39 -6.85
N SER A 9 -38.18 -2.45 -7.64
CA SER A 9 -38.23 -2.42 -9.13
C SER A 9 -37.14 -1.52 -9.75
N ALA A 10 -36.35 -1.90 -10.75
CA ALA A 10 -36.40 -3.04 -11.67
C ALA A 10 -35.00 -3.31 -12.25
N LEU A 11 -34.84 -4.55 -12.69
CA LEU A 11 -33.86 -5.05 -13.66
C LEU A 11 -33.37 -4.01 -14.66
N SER A 12 -32.06 -4.00 -14.90
CA SER A 12 -31.52 -3.81 -16.25
C SER A 12 -30.29 -4.69 -16.41
N LEU A 13 -30.49 -5.76 -17.17
CA LEU A 13 -29.45 -6.63 -17.70
C LEU A 13 -28.61 -5.81 -18.69
N SER A 14 -27.29 -5.85 -18.55
CA SER A 14 -26.39 -5.58 -19.66
C SER A 14 -25.43 -6.75 -19.80
N ALA A 15 -25.80 -7.67 -20.69
CA ALA A 15 -24.97 -8.75 -21.15
C ALA A 15 -24.03 -8.21 -22.23
N CYS A 16 -22.72 -8.17 -21.95
CA CYS A 16 -21.70 -8.11 -22.99
C CYS A 16 -21.10 -9.51 -23.12
N SER A 17 -21.60 -10.26 -24.11
CA SER A 17 -20.99 -11.51 -24.56
C SER A 17 -19.76 -11.15 -25.41
N GLY A 18 -18.58 -11.21 -24.81
CA GLY A 18 -17.29 -11.03 -25.46
C GLY A 18 -16.54 -12.35 -25.48
N LYS A 19 -16.55 -13.00 -26.64
CA LYS A 19 -15.78 -14.19 -27.02
C LYS A 19 -14.36 -14.17 -26.44
N ALA A 20 -14.02 -15.17 -25.62
CA ALA A 20 -12.65 -15.40 -25.18
C ALA A 20 -11.76 -15.77 -26.39
N PRO A 21 -10.63 -15.09 -26.60
CA PRO A 21 -9.56 -15.62 -27.42
C PRO A 21 -8.65 -16.50 -26.57
N GLU A 22 -8.47 -17.76 -26.98
CA GLU A 22 -7.37 -18.61 -26.53
C GLU A 22 -6.03 -17.91 -26.85
N PRO A 23 -5.11 -17.72 -25.89
CA PRO A 23 -3.75 -17.40 -26.25
C PRO A 23 -3.07 -18.69 -26.70
N ALA A 24 -3.07 -18.90 -28.01
CA ALA A 24 -2.12 -19.78 -28.66
C ALA A 24 -0.71 -19.34 -28.24
N THR A 25 0.06 -20.29 -27.72
CA THR A 25 1.51 -20.18 -27.60
C THR A 25 2.08 -20.07 -29.01
N GLU A 26 2.55 -18.87 -29.40
CA GLU A 26 3.43 -18.72 -30.56
C GLU A 26 4.52 -17.68 -30.29
N LYS A 27 5.63 -18.22 -29.78
CA LYS A 27 7.03 -17.86 -30.00
C LYS A 27 7.33 -16.45 -30.55
N SER A 28 7.86 -15.63 -29.64
CA SER A 28 8.61 -14.39 -29.90
C SER A 28 9.73 -14.54 -30.93
N PRO A 29 9.90 -13.55 -31.82
CA PRO A 29 11.22 -13.04 -32.19
C PRO A 29 11.51 -11.73 -31.42
N ALA A 30 12.74 -11.63 -30.91
CA ALA A 30 13.24 -10.47 -30.18
C ALA A 30 13.33 -9.21 -31.09
N PRO A 31 13.23 -8.00 -30.51
CA PRO A 31 12.94 -6.75 -31.22
C PRO A 31 14.18 -6.10 -31.85
N VAL A 32 14.04 -5.59 -33.07
CA VAL A 32 14.97 -4.62 -33.67
C VAL A 32 14.73 -3.26 -32.97
N ALA A 33 15.71 -2.81 -32.19
CA ALA A 33 15.63 -1.58 -31.41
C ALA A 33 15.55 -0.35 -32.32
N ALA A 34 14.38 0.32 -32.32
CA ALA A 34 14.27 1.72 -32.69
C ALA A 34 14.89 2.60 -31.59
N PRO A 35 15.50 3.76 -31.91
CA PRO A 35 16.03 4.66 -30.90
C PRO A 35 14.88 5.17 -30.01
N ALA A 36 15.00 4.90 -28.71
CA ALA A 36 14.02 5.33 -27.71
C ALA A 36 14.03 6.86 -27.59
N LYS A 37 12.84 7.46 -27.75
CA LYS A 37 12.53 8.82 -27.32
C LYS A 37 12.96 9.01 -25.86
N PRO A 38 13.58 10.14 -25.46
CA PRO A 38 13.87 10.40 -24.06
C PRO A 38 12.59 10.28 -23.24
N ALA A 39 12.56 9.34 -22.29
CA ALA A 39 11.49 9.27 -21.31
C ALA A 39 11.55 10.55 -20.47
N ALA A 40 10.44 11.29 -20.41
CA ALA A 40 10.30 12.37 -19.46
C ALA A 40 10.55 11.83 -18.04
N PRO A 41 11.17 12.59 -17.13
CA PRO A 41 11.36 12.16 -15.76
C PRO A 41 9.99 11.85 -15.14
N ALA A 42 9.86 10.66 -14.56
CA ALA A 42 8.68 10.28 -13.82
C ALA A 42 8.44 11.29 -12.68
N PRO A 43 7.17 11.64 -12.36
CA PRO A 43 6.89 12.53 -11.26
C PRO A 43 7.48 11.96 -9.96
N SER A 44 8.35 12.73 -9.31
CA SER A 44 8.88 12.38 -8.00
C SER A 44 7.69 12.29 -7.05
N ALA A 45 7.47 11.11 -6.46
CA ALA A 45 6.46 10.94 -5.42
C ALA A 45 6.69 11.99 -4.32
N ALA A 46 5.61 12.60 -3.85
CA ALA A 46 5.68 13.51 -2.71
C ALA A 46 6.34 12.80 -1.51
N PRO A 47 7.08 13.52 -0.65
CA PRO A 47 7.73 12.92 0.52
C PRO A 47 6.70 12.22 1.42
N ASP A 48 7.01 10.99 1.86
CA ASP A 48 6.19 10.27 2.82
C ASP A 48 6.52 10.75 4.26
N PRO A 49 5.57 11.40 4.96
CA PRO A 49 5.80 11.85 6.34
C PRO A 49 6.11 10.70 7.30
N GLY A 50 5.51 9.51 7.11
CA GLY A 50 5.77 8.33 7.93
C GLY A 50 7.19 7.78 7.75
N GLN A 51 7.72 7.82 6.52
CA GLN A 51 9.11 7.44 6.24
C GLN A 51 10.09 8.41 6.92
N ALA A 52 9.83 9.71 6.82
CA ALA A 52 10.67 10.72 7.45
C ALA A 52 10.66 10.57 8.99
N LEU A 53 9.49 10.33 9.58
CA LEU A 53 9.36 10.05 11.01
C LEU A 53 10.10 8.79 11.43
N TYR A 54 10.00 7.71 10.64
CA TYR A 54 10.71 6.46 10.93
C TYR A 54 12.22 6.68 11.02
N ALA A 55 12.81 7.34 10.00
CA ALA A 55 14.23 7.66 9.97
C ALA A 55 14.65 8.60 11.13
N ALA A 56 13.86 9.65 11.40
CA ALA A 56 14.25 10.70 12.33
C ALA A 56 13.99 10.37 13.81
N LYS A 57 12.96 9.56 14.12
CA LYS A 57 12.51 9.32 15.50
C LYS A 57 12.91 7.95 16.03
N CYS A 58 13.05 6.94 15.15
CA CYS A 58 13.31 5.56 15.59
C CYS A 58 14.81 5.24 15.71
N ALA A 59 15.66 5.92 14.94
CA ALA A 59 17.12 5.73 14.96
C ALA A 59 17.83 6.27 16.22
N GLY A 60 17.11 7.01 17.07
CA GLY A 60 17.72 7.75 18.18
C GLY A 60 18.09 6.90 19.39
N CYS A 61 17.50 5.72 19.54
CA CYS A 61 17.68 4.87 20.73
C CYS A 61 18.21 3.46 20.41
N HIS A 62 18.00 2.96 19.19
CA HIS A 62 18.45 1.65 18.72
C HIS A 62 18.45 1.63 17.18
N ASP A 63 18.99 0.58 16.59
CA ASP A 63 18.98 0.38 15.15
C ASP A 63 17.56 0.24 14.60
N LEU A 64 17.31 0.75 13.40
CA LEU A 64 15.99 0.63 12.79
C LEU A 64 15.77 -0.80 12.32
N PRO A 65 14.67 -1.46 12.72
CA PRO A 65 14.30 -2.75 12.16
C PRO A 65 14.03 -2.66 10.65
N ASP A 66 14.20 -3.77 9.93
CA ASP A 66 13.73 -3.86 8.55
C ASP A 66 12.18 -3.72 8.55
N PRO A 67 11.57 -2.79 7.81
CA PRO A 67 10.12 -2.70 7.73
C PRO A 67 9.42 -4.00 7.33
N LYS A 68 10.11 -4.94 6.68
CA LYS A 68 9.59 -6.28 6.33
C LYS A 68 9.62 -7.28 7.49
N SER A 69 10.20 -6.95 8.64
CA SER A 69 10.34 -7.88 9.77
C SER A 69 9.02 -8.18 10.49
N HIS A 70 7.97 -7.40 10.24
CA HIS A 70 6.66 -7.55 10.89
C HIS A 70 5.49 -7.33 9.92
N GLY A 71 4.42 -8.10 10.13
CA GLY A 71 3.12 -7.84 9.48
C GLY A 71 2.36 -6.68 10.11
N ASP A 72 1.25 -6.28 9.51
CA ASP A 72 0.52 -5.04 9.83
C ASP A 72 0.18 -4.88 11.31
N ALA A 73 -0.48 -5.91 11.88
CA ALA A 73 -0.91 -5.88 13.27
C ALA A 73 0.27 -5.92 14.25
N ALA A 74 1.39 -6.52 13.84
CA ALA A 74 2.60 -6.55 14.65
C ALA A 74 3.27 -5.17 14.65
N TRP A 75 3.33 -4.47 13.51
CA TRP A 75 3.85 -3.10 13.46
C TRP A 75 3.07 -2.13 14.34
N ALA A 76 1.74 -2.16 14.28
CA ALA A 76 0.92 -1.30 15.14
C ALA A 76 1.21 -1.52 16.63
N LYS A 77 1.40 -2.77 17.05
CA LYS A 77 1.77 -3.10 18.44
C LYS A 77 3.18 -2.65 18.79
N GLU A 78 4.13 -2.80 17.87
CA GLU A 78 5.53 -2.45 18.07
C GLU A 78 5.72 -0.94 18.25
N VAL A 79 5.10 -0.13 17.39
CA VAL A 79 5.12 1.34 17.52
C VAL A 79 4.52 1.77 18.86
N GLN A 80 3.38 1.18 19.27
CA GLN A 80 2.78 1.44 20.58
C GLN A 80 3.71 1.01 21.73
N ARG A 81 4.39 -0.13 21.61
CA ARG A 81 5.38 -0.58 22.61
C ARG A 81 6.51 0.44 22.76
N MET A 82 7.01 0.99 21.66
CA MET A 82 8.06 2.00 21.69
C MET A 82 7.61 3.25 22.43
N VAL A 83 6.40 3.74 22.14
CA VAL A 83 5.84 4.93 22.80
C VAL A 83 5.60 4.67 24.29
N GLN A 84 4.87 3.60 24.63
CA GLN A 84 4.35 3.39 25.98
C GLN A 84 5.37 2.77 26.94
N GLN A 85 6.28 1.93 26.44
CA GLN A 85 7.17 1.13 27.28
C GLN A 85 8.65 1.52 27.12
N LYS A 86 9.06 2.03 25.95
CA LYS A 86 10.45 2.42 25.69
C LYS A 86 10.68 3.93 25.71
N GLY A 87 9.60 4.71 25.85
CA GLY A 87 9.66 6.15 26.03
C GLY A 87 9.86 6.95 24.73
N ALA A 88 9.60 6.35 23.56
CA ALA A 88 9.65 7.06 22.29
C ALA A 88 8.64 8.22 22.28
N LYS A 89 9.11 9.41 21.90
CA LYS A 89 8.32 10.65 21.92
C LYS A 89 7.65 10.86 20.57
N LEU A 90 6.48 10.24 20.40
CA LEU A 90 5.59 10.46 19.28
C LEU A 90 4.21 10.90 19.79
N ASN A 91 3.59 11.86 19.11
CA ASN A 91 2.19 12.19 19.30
C ASN A 91 1.27 11.23 18.49
N ALA A 92 -0.04 11.39 18.63
CA ALA A 92 -1.01 10.49 17.98
C ALA A 92 -0.94 10.51 16.44
N ASP A 93 -0.68 11.67 15.84
CA ASP A 93 -0.54 11.79 14.38
C ASP A 93 0.75 11.14 13.88
N GLU A 94 1.86 11.37 14.58
CA GLU A 94 3.16 10.75 14.26
C GLU A 94 3.08 9.22 14.37
N VAL A 95 2.40 8.69 15.41
CA VAL A 95 2.16 7.26 15.57
C VAL A 95 1.36 6.69 14.40
N ARG A 96 0.30 7.37 13.97
CA ARG A 96 -0.48 6.94 12.81
C ARG A 96 0.38 6.92 11.54
N GLN A 97 1.06 8.02 11.24
CA GLN A 97 1.85 8.18 10.03
C GLN A 97 2.98 7.14 9.92
N VAL A 98 3.72 6.91 11.01
CA VAL A 98 4.81 5.91 10.99
C VAL A 98 4.26 4.49 10.86
N THR A 99 3.13 4.19 11.51
CA THR A 99 2.50 2.87 11.41
C THR A 99 1.99 2.61 10.00
N GLU A 100 1.33 3.59 9.38
CA GLU A 100 0.85 3.51 8.00
C GLU A 100 2.00 3.33 7.00
N TYR A 101 3.13 4.01 7.21
CA TYR A 101 4.33 3.78 6.42
C TYR A 101 4.81 2.33 6.54
N LEU A 102 5.04 1.84 7.76
CA LEU A 102 5.55 0.49 8.01
C LEU A 102 4.62 -0.59 7.43
N VAL A 103 3.31 -0.46 7.61
CA VAL A 103 2.27 -1.33 7.02
C VAL A 103 2.26 -1.30 5.49
N ARG A 104 2.70 -0.21 4.86
CA ARG A 104 2.74 -0.08 3.41
C ARG A 104 3.97 -0.76 2.81
N VAL A 105 5.08 -0.72 3.53
CA VAL A 105 6.38 -1.17 3.01
C VAL A 105 6.82 -2.54 3.53
N ASN A 106 6.04 -3.16 4.42
CA ASN A 106 6.37 -4.45 5.04
C ASN A 106 6.29 -5.69 4.13
N GLY A 107 6.10 -5.52 2.83
CA GLY A 107 6.18 -6.63 1.86
C GLY A 107 5.08 -7.66 2.04
N ARG A 108 3.82 -7.21 2.12
CA ARG A 108 2.62 -8.05 2.18
C ARG A 108 2.69 -9.21 1.19
N ASP A 109 2.90 -10.43 1.69
CA ASP A 109 2.73 -11.70 0.99
C ASP A 109 1.43 -12.38 1.44
#